data_AF-A0A4W5P1T6-F1
#
_entry.id   AF-A0A4W5P1T6-F1
#
_cell.length_a   1.000
_cell.length_b   1.000
_cell.length_c   1.000
_cell.angle_alpha   90.00
_cell.angle_beta   90.00
_cell.angle_gamma   90.00
#
_symmetry.space_group_name_H-M   'P 1'
#
loop_
_entity.id
_entity.type
_entity.pdbx_description
1 polymer ?
#
loop_
_entity_poly.entity_id
_entity_poly.type
_entity_poly.pdbx_seq_one_letter_code
_entity_poly.pdbx_strand_id
1 'polypeptide(L)'
;MEKMKTGQIDKTKEPFSVRNKPFFDIHAARKLLEGSFTSQVSHEVDGLIFQPCGKYKAGRCDDILKWKPPSLNSVDFRLKIAKVGGEGLIPQTVGLLYVGSYDMPFAQMKASKELKQYDNKIIECSFNSNTWVFMRQRVDKSFPNSYDTAMGEWAGCSPKWLPYKINATWLPAGAYWTHWVRACLPVLPGCLTDCLASPGAICINICSLFISV
;
A
#
# COMPACT_ATOMS: atom_id res chain seq x y z
N MET A 1 -2.26 33.46 -13.34
CA MET A 1 -2.39 34.41 -12.21
C MET A 1 -3.07 35.73 -12.58
N GLU A 2 -3.14 36.13 -13.86
CA GLU A 2 -3.76 37.41 -14.25
C GLU A 2 -5.27 37.48 -13.99
N LYS A 3 -6.01 36.38 -14.12
CA LYS A 3 -7.45 36.32 -13.78
C LYS A 3 -7.77 36.46 -12.28
N MET A 4 -6.79 36.22 -11.40
CA MET A 4 -6.91 36.47 -9.95
C MET A 4 -6.70 37.95 -9.63
N LYS A 5 -5.78 38.61 -10.33
CA LYS A 5 -5.51 40.06 -10.17
C LYS A 5 -6.64 40.93 -10.70
N THR A 6 -7.41 40.43 -11.67
CA THR A 6 -8.57 41.11 -12.26
C THR A 6 -9.90 40.82 -11.54
N GLY A 7 -9.87 40.12 -10.39
CA GLY A 7 -11.04 39.91 -9.53
C GLY A 7 -12.11 38.95 -10.06
N GLN A 8 -11.86 38.25 -11.18
CA GLN A 8 -12.82 37.30 -11.76
C GLN A 8 -12.90 35.96 -11.00
N ILE A 9 -11.94 35.68 -10.11
CA ILE A 9 -11.88 34.44 -9.31
C ILE A 9 -11.71 34.84 -7.85
N ASP A 10 -12.75 34.61 -7.05
CA ASP A 10 -12.74 34.81 -5.59
C ASP A 10 -12.47 33.49 -4.87
N LYS A 11 -11.21 33.27 -4.49
CA LYS A 11 -10.76 32.06 -3.77
C LYS A 11 -11.44 31.85 -2.42
N THR A 12 -12.02 32.89 -1.82
CA THR A 12 -12.67 32.77 -0.51
C THR A 12 -14.05 32.14 -0.60
N LYS A 13 -14.64 32.15 -1.80
CA LYS A 13 -15.92 31.50 -2.12
C LYS A 13 -15.75 30.11 -2.73
N GLU A 14 -14.52 29.69 -3.01
CA GLU A 14 -14.24 28.35 -3.53
C GLU A 14 -14.33 27.31 -2.40
N PRO A 15 -15.09 26.23 -2.57
CA PRO A 15 -15.22 25.18 -1.55
C PRO A 15 -13.90 24.42 -1.33
N PHE A 16 -12.97 24.46 -2.30
CA PHE A 16 -11.67 23.80 -2.23
C PHE A 16 -10.66 24.45 -3.18
N SER A 17 -9.37 24.26 -2.92
CA SER A 17 -8.29 24.75 -3.79
C SER A 17 -7.82 23.70 -4.79
N VAL A 18 -7.58 24.12 -6.04
CA VAL A 18 -6.95 23.26 -7.07
C VAL A 18 -5.45 23.56 -7.16
N ARG A 19 -4.61 22.51 -7.10
CA ARG A 19 -3.15 22.61 -7.23
C ARG A 19 -2.63 21.52 -8.16
N ASN A 20 -1.62 21.85 -8.96
CA ASN A 20 -0.93 20.84 -9.78
C ASN A 20 -0.09 19.95 -8.88
N LYS A 21 -0.22 18.63 -9.06
CA LYS A 21 0.63 17.66 -8.39
C LYS A 21 2.02 17.67 -9.02
N PRO A 22 3.09 17.98 -8.29
CA PRO A 22 4.44 17.96 -8.85
C PRO A 22 4.88 16.51 -9.09
N PHE A 23 5.54 16.30 -10.23
CA PHE A 23 6.22 15.05 -10.56
C PHE A 23 7.72 15.30 -10.54
N PHE A 24 8.45 14.32 -10.01
CA PHE A 24 9.89 14.35 -9.87
C PHE A 24 10.50 13.17 -10.60
N ASP A 25 11.76 13.30 -10.98
CA ASP A 25 12.53 12.18 -11.51
C ASP A 25 12.62 11.03 -10.48
N ILE A 26 12.72 9.79 -10.93
CA ILE A 26 12.84 8.61 -10.07
C ILE A 26 14.02 8.70 -9.08
N HIS A 27 15.11 9.36 -9.44
CA HIS A 27 16.27 9.55 -8.57
C HIS A 27 15.96 10.45 -7.35
N ALA A 28 14.89 11.26 -7.42
CA ALA A 28 14.42 12.07 -6.29
C ALA A 28 13.63 11.26 -5.26
N ALA A 29 13.20 10.02 -5.56
CA ALA A 29 12.34 9.21 -4.70
C ALA A 29 12.90 9.07 -3.27
N ARG A 30 14.21 8.83 -3.12
CA ARG A 30 14.85 8.77 -1.79
C ARG A 30 14.74 10.10 -1.03
N LYS A 31 15.04 11.21 -1.71
CA LYS A 31 14.99 12.55 -1.11
C LYS A 31 13.55 12.93 -0.71
N LEU A 32 12.55 12.47 -1.46
CA LEU A 32 11.14 12.68 -1.14
C LEU A 32 10.71 11.95 0.13
N LEU A 33 11.33 10.81 0.46
CA LEU A 33 11.02 10.02 1.65
C LEU A 33 11.81 10.44 2.89
N GLU A 34 13.07 10.86 2.73
CA GLU A 34 13.99 11.14 3.84
C GLU A 34 14.11 12.65 4.17
N GLY A 35 13.68 13.54 3.26
CA GLY A 35 14.08 14.95 3.26
C GLY A 35 13.05 15.96 3.75
N SER A 36 13.46 17.24 3.75
CA SER A 36 12.67 18.45 4.05
C SER A 36 11.48 18.70 3.12
N PHE A 37 11.20 17.79 2.18
CA PHE A 37 10.08 17.91 1.27
C PHE A 37 8.76 17.52 1.96
N THR A 38 8.80 16.56 2.90
CA THR A 38 7.64 16.18 3.72
C THR A 38 7.11 17.35 4.55
N SER A 39 7.98 18.28 4.99
CA SER A 39 7.57 19.49 5.72
C SER A 39 7.02 20.60 4.83
N GLN A 40 7.26 20.56 3.51
CA GLN A 40 6.65 21.48 2.54
C GLN A 40 5.26 21.01 2.09
N VAL A 41 4.93 19.76 2.38
CA VAL A 41 3.67 19.14 2.01
C VAL A 41 2.72 19.32 3.20
N SER A 42 1.54 19.88 2.94
CA SER A 42 0.58 20.23 3.99
C SER A 42 -0.15 19.02 4.60
N HIS A 43 0.24 17.80 4.21
CA HIS A 43 -0.42 16.54 4.54
C HIS A 43 0.63 15.45 4.72
N GLU A 44 0.29 14.42 5.49
CA GLU A 44 1.17 13.29 5.73
C GLU A 44 1.45 12.55 4.42
N VAL A 45 2.71 12.13 4.23
CA VAL A 45 3.15 11.41 3.04
C VAL A 45 3.01 9.92 3.29
N ASP A 46 2.03 9.31 2.63
CA ASP A 46 1.69 7.90 2.82
C ASP A 46 2.41 6.95 1.84
N GLY A 47 3.30 7.49 1.01
CA GLY A 47 4.07 6.70 0.04
C GLY A 47 4.39 7.45 -1.25
N LEU A 48 4.64 6.68 -2.31
CA LEU A 48 5.01 7.16 -3.64
C LEU A 48 4.13 6.50 -4.72
N ILE A 49 3.81 7.27 -5.75
CA ILE A 49 3.27 6.77 -7.01
C ILE A 49 4.35 6.88 -8.07
N PHE A 50 4.59 5.77 -8.76
CA PHE A 50 5.43 5.70 -9.93
C PHE A 50 4.55 5.62 -11.17
N GLN A 51 4.71 6.60 -12.05
CA GLN A 51 3.91 6.71 -13.26
C GLN A 51 4.80 6.47 -14.49
N PRO A 52 4.40 5.56 -15.40
CA PRO A 52 5.14 5.34 -16.64
C PRO A 52 4.96 6.53 -17.59
N CYS A 53 5.93 6.78 -18.46
CA CYS A 53 5.88 7.86 -19.46
C CYS A 53 4.99 7.57 -20.68
N GLY A 54 4.19 6.50 -20.64
CA GLY A 54 3.34 6.05 -21.74
C GLY A 54 2.04 6.84 -21.90
N LYS A 55 1.24 6.48 -22.92
CA LYS A 55 -0.11 7.02 -23.11
C LYS A 55 -1.02 6.60 -21.96
N TYR A 56 -1.99 7.45 -21.64
CA TYR A 56 -3.01 7.14 -20.65
C TYR A 56 -3.81 5.89 -21.04
N LYS A 57 -4.03 4.99 -20.08
CA LYS A 57 -4.87 3.80 -20.21
C LYS A 57 -6.01 3.90 -19.22
N ALA A 58 -7.24 3.75 -19.70
CA ALA A 58 -8.42 3.68 -18.84
C ALA A 58 -8.48 2.34 -18.08
N GLY A 59 -8.94 2.37 -16.83
CA GLY A 59 -9.08 1.17 -15.99
C GLY A 59 -7.79 0.73 -15.31
N ARG A 60 -7.63 -0.59 -15.11
CA ARG A 60 -6.46 -1.16 -14.43
C ARG A 60 -5.20 -1.01 -15.30
N CYS A 61 -4.18 -0.41 -14.73
CA CYS A 61 -2.85 -0.27 -15.31
C CYS A 61 -1.84 -0.88 -14.35
N ASP A 62 -1.26 -2.02 -14.74
CA ASP A 62 -0.27 -2.72 -13.92
C ASP A 62 1.11 -2.02 -13.94
N ASP A 63 1.30 -1.08 -14.87
CA ASP A 63 2.51 -0.27 -14.99
C ASP A 63 2.55 0.93 -14.02
N ILE A 64 1.39 1.32 -13.46
CA ILE A 64 1.31 2.36 -12.42
C ILE A 64 1.51 1.70 -11.06
N LEU A 65 2.63 2.00 -10.42
CA LEU A 65 2.98 1.40 -9.14
C LEU A 65 2.68 2.35 -7.99
N LYS A 66 2.09 1.80 -6.93
CA LYS A 66 1.84 2.49 -5.66
C LYS A 66 2.72 1.82 -4.63
N TRP A 67 3.66 2.57 -4.07
CA TRP A 67 4.49 2.09 -2.97
C TRP A 67 4.07 2.81 -1.70
N LYS A 68 3.91 2.06 -0.60
CA LYS A 68 3.67 2.58 0.74
C LYS A 68 4.67 1.92 1.71
N PRO A 69 5.15 2.63 2.74
CA PRO A 69 5.90 2.01 3.82
C PRO A 69 5.09 0.84 4.41
N PRO A 70 5.71 -0.32 4.71
CA PRO A 70 5.01 -1.46 5.29
C PRO A 70 4.25 -1.13 6.59
N SER A 71 4.74 -0.14 7.35
CA SER A 71 4.10 0.36 8.57
C SER A 71 2.77 1.07 8.34
N LEU A 72 2.54 1.59 7.12
CA LEU A 72 1.32 2.31 6.72
C LEU A 72 0.36 1.44 5.90
N ASN A 73 0.68 0.17 5.71
CA ASN A 73 -0.23 -0.78 5.09
C ASN A 73 -1.14 -1.40 6.15
N SER A 74 -2.43 -1.14 6.01
CA SER A 74 -3.48 -1.69 6.86
C SER A 74 -4.59 -2.29 6.01
N VAL A 75 -5.22 -3.34 6.53
CA VAL A 75 -6.36 -4.00 5.91
C VAL A 75 -7.53 -3.96 6.90
N ASP A 76 -8.73 -3.69 6.39
CA ASP A 76 -9.94 -3.74 7.20
C ASP A 76 -10.58 -5.13 7.15
N PHE A 77 -10.66 -5.77 8.33
CA PHE A 77 -11.21 -7.11 8.50
C PHE A 77 -12.48 -7.09 9.33
N ARG A 78 -13.36 -8.05 9.09
CA ARG A 78 -14.38 -8.42 10.07
C ARG A 78 -13.74 -9.38 11.07
N LEU A 79 -13.61 -8.95 12.33
CA LEU A 79 -13.11 -9.80 13.41
C LEU A 79 -14.22 -10.75 13.86
N LYS A 80 -13.89 -12.03 14.03
CA LYS A 80 -14.73 -13.00 14.71
C LYS A 80 -13.92 -13.76 15.76
N ILE A 81 -14.28 -13.62 17.02
CA ILE A 81 -13.62 -14.33 18.12
C ILE A 81 -14.19 -15.75 18.17
N ALA A 82 -13.33 -16.75 18.05
CA ALA A 82 -13.70 -18.15 18.12
C ALA A 82 -12.82 -18.90 19.14
N LYS A 83 -13.43 -19.84 19.86
CA LYS A 83 -12.67 -20.83 20.63
C LYS A 83 -12.43 -22.02 19.71
N VAL A 84 -11.18 -22.21 19.34
CA VAL A 84 -10.75 -23.37 18.55
C VAL A 84 -10.22 -24.41 19.51
N GLY A 85 -10.83 -25.59 19.48
CA GLY A 85 -10.45 -26.76 20.26
C GLY A 85 -10.71 -28.01 19.44
N GLY A 86 -10.02 -29.09 19.78
CA GLY A 86 -10.19 -30.42 19.17
C GLY A 86 -9.99 -31.49 20.24
N GLU A 87 -10.36 -32.73 19.94
CA GLU A 87 -10.16 -33.84 20.87
C GLU A 87 -8.67 -33.95 21.24
N GLY A 88 -8.36 -33.86 22.55
CA GLY A 88 -7.00 -33.88 23.07
C GLY A 88 -6.23 -32.54 23.01
N LEU A 89 -6.82 -31.45 22.50
CA LEU A 89 -6.19 -30.13 22.43
C LEU A 89 -6.76 -29.16 23.46
N ILE A 90 -5.89 -28.39 24.13
CA ILE A 90 -6.29 -27.31 25.04
C ILE A 90 -7.03 -26.24 24.21
N PRO A 91 -8.27 -25.87 24.58
CA PRO A 91 -9.04 -24.89 23.83
C PRO A 91 -8.36 -23.53 23.85
N GLN A 92 -8.09 -22.97 22.67
CA GLN A 92 -7.48 -21.66 22.50
C GLN A 92 -8.51 -20.67 21.95
N THR A 93 -8.50 -19.44 22.49
CA THR A 93 -9.32 -18.36 21.95
C THR A 93 -8.50 -17.59 20.92
N VAL A 94 -8.98 -17.55 19.68
CA VAL A 94 -8.33 -16.89 18.55
C VAL A 94 -9.27 -15.87 17.91
N GLY A 95 -8.69 -14.82 17.31
CA GLY A 95 -9.41 -13.87 16.47
C GLY A 95 -9.26 -14.27 15.01
N LEU A 96 -10.36 -14.67 14.38
CA LEU A 96 -10.44 -14.97 12.95
C LEU A 96 -10.71 -13.68 12.17
N LEU A 97 -9.89 -13.40 11.16
CA LEU A 97 -9.97 -12.21 10.33
C LEU A 97 -10.62 -12.56 8.99
N TYR A 98 -11.78 -11.98 8.70
CA TYR A 98 -12.53 -12.20 7.47
C TYR A 98 -12.45 -11.00 6.53
N VAL A 99 -12.40 -11.29 5.22
CA VAL A 99 -12.44 -10.31 4.13
C VAL A 99 -13.70 -10.50 3.30
N GLY A 100 -14.05 -9.50 2.49
CA GLY A 100 -15.19 -9.58 1.57
C GLY A 100 -14.93 -10.54 0.42
N SER A 101 -16.01 -11.17 -0.08
CA SER A 101 -15.97 -12.12 -1.21
C SER A 101 -15.10 -13.35 -0.97
N TYR A 102 -14.86 -13.73 0.29
CA TYR A 102 -14.13 -14.93 0.69
C TYR A 102 -14.73 -15.52 1.97
N ASP A 103 -15.21 -16.75 1.89
CA ASP A 103 -16.00 -17.37 2.98
C ASP A 103 -15.14 -17.90 4.14
N MET A 104 -13.85 -18.09 3.90
CA MET A 104 -12.90 -18.62 4.89
C MET A 104 -12.16 -17.49 5.61
N PRO A 105 -11.65 -17.71 6.84
CA PRO A 105 -10.81 -16.72 7.49
C PRO A 105 -9.55 -16.48 6.67
N PHE A 106 -9.29 -15.22 6.33
CA PHE A 106 -8.10 -14.80 5.59
C PHE A 106 -6.83 -14.98 6.44
N ALA A 107 -6.92 -14.65 7.73
CA ALA A 107 -5.83 -14.79 8.67
C ALA A 107 -6.36 -14.99 10.10
N GLN A 108 -5.44 -15.24 11.04
CA GLN A 108 -5.74 -15.37 12.45
C GLN A 108 -4.81 -14.47 13.27
N MET A 109 -5.32 -13.99 14.40
CA MET A 109 -4.56 -13.22 15.37
C MET A 109 -4.85 -13.69 16.81
N LYS A 110 -3.92 -13.41 17.73
CA LYS A 110 -4.10 -13.72 19.15
C LYS A 110 -5.25 -12.89 19.73
N ALA A 111 -6.24 -13.54 20.33
CA ALA A 111 -7.34 -12.84 20.98
C ALA A 111 -6.89 -12.26 22.34
N SER A 112 -6.61 -10.95 22.38
CA SER A 112 -6.41 -10.22 23.63
C SER A 112 -7.75 -9.95 24.32
N LYS A 113 -7.73 -9.59 25.61
CA LYS A 113 -8.96 -9.22 26.34
C LYS A 113 -9.65 -8.01 25.70
N GLU A 114 -8.87 -7.05 25.22
CA GLU A 114 -9.34 -5.83 24.55
C GLU A 114 -9.98 -6.11 23.19
N LEU A 115 -9.56 -7.17 22.48
CA LEU A 115 -10.12 -7.52 21.18
C LEU A 115 -11.52 -8.14 21.27
N LYS A 116 -11.90 -8.69 22.42
CA LYS A 116 -13.19 -9.36 22.60
C LYS A 116 -14.39 -8.42 22.40
N GLN A 117 -14.23 -7.13 22.70
CA GLN A 117 -15.30 -6.14 22.52
C GLN A 117 -15.58 -5.82 21.05
N TYR A 118 -14.63 -6.12 20.16
CA TYR A 118 -14.74 -5.89 18.72
C TYR A 118 -15.22 -7.14 17.96
N ASP A 119 -15.78 -8.13 18.67
CA ASP A 119 -16.32 -9.32 18.02
C ASP A 119 -17.47 -8.96 17.05
N ASN A 120 -17.38 -9.50 15.83
CA ASN A 120 -18.23 -9.18 14.68
C ASN A 120 -18.19 -7.71 14.21
N LYS A 121 -17.18 -6.93 14.62
CA LYS A 121 -16.96 -5.55 14.15
C LYS A 121 -15.89 -5.49 13.05
N ILE A 122 -15.92 -4.39 12.29
CA ILE A 122 -14.86 -4.08 11.32
C ILE A 122 -13.71 -3.39 12.06
N ILE A 123 -12.52 -3.96 11.93
CA ILE A 123 -11.30 -3.47 12.54
C ILE A 123 -10.23 -3.24 11.47
N GLU A 124 -9.44 -2.20 11.66
CA GLU A 124 -8.26 -1.91 10.85
C GLU A 124 -7.05 -2.58 11.51
N CYS A 125 -6.33 -3.40 10.75
CA CYS A 125 -5.14 -4.10 11.22
C CYS A 125 -3.94 -3.80 10.31
N SER A 126 -2.77 -3.58 10.89
CA SER A 126 -1.50 -3.54 10.17
C SER A 126 -0.74 -4.85 10.34
N PHE A 127 0.15 -5.15 9.39
CA PHE A 127 1.00 -6.33 9.47
C PHE A 127 2.40 -5.97 9.96
N ASN A 128 2.76 -6.42 11.16
CA ASN A 128 4.06 -6.16 11.76
C ASN A 128 4.65 -7.45 12.33
N SER A 129 5.95 -7.66 12.12
CA SER A 129 6.70 -8.80 12.68
C SER A 129 6.03 -10.15 12.42
N ASN A 130 5.54 -10.36 11.18
CA ASN A 130 4.80 -11.54 10.76
C ASN A 130 3.45 -11.80 11.47
N THR A 131 2.90 -10.79 12.14
CA THR A 131 1.63 -10.89 12.87
C THR A 131 0.72 -9.71 12.55
N TRP A 132 -0.60 -9.94 12.59
CA TRP A 132 -1.58 -8.89 12.48
C TRP A 132 -1.72 -8.16 13.81
N VAL A 133 -1.61 -6.84 13.78
CA VAL A 133 -1.74 -5.95 14.92
C VAL A 133 -2.97 -5.07 14.73
N PHE A 134 -3.85 -5.06 15.72
CA PHE A 134 -5.02 -4.19 15.72
C PHE A 134 -4.58 -2.72 15.84
N MET A 135 -5.16 -1.87 15.01
CA MET A 135 -4.96 -0.42 15.07
C MET A 135 -6.17 0.26 15.72
N ARG A 136 -7.34 0.12 15.09
CA ARG A 136 -8.57 0.80 15.52
C ARG A 136 -9.81 0.11 14.98
N GLN A 137 -10.96 0.47 15.54
CA GLN A 137 -12.26 0.09 14.99
C GLN A 137 -12.65 1.03 13.83
N ARG A 138 -13.17 0.48 12.74
CA ARG A 138 -13.76 1.23 11.63
C ARG A 138 -15.27 1.29 11.76
N VAL A 139 -15.77 2.24 12.56
CA VAL A 139 -17.21 2.47 12.73
C VAL A 139 -17.85 3.11 11.48
N ASP A 140 -17.03 3.72 10.63
CA ASP A 140 -17.41 4.31 9.35
C ASP A 140 -17.65 3.24 8.26
N LYS A 141 -17.18 2.00 8.47
CA LYS A 141 -17.27 0.91 7.49
C LYS A 141 -18.30 -0.13 7.91
N SER A 142 -19.20 -0.45 6.98
CA SER A 142 -20.17 -1.54 7.15
C SER A 142 -19.62 -2.91 6.74
N PHE A 143 -18.60 -2.93 5.87
CA PHE A 143 -18.06 -4.15 5.27
C PHE A 143 -16.52 -4.17 5.34
N PRO A 144 -15.90 -5.36 5.43
CA PRO A 144 -14.44 -5.49 5.34
C PRO A 144 -13.95 -5.21 3.91
N ASN A 145 -12.63 -5.04 3.74
CA ASN A 145 -12.01 -4.91 2.43
C ASN A 145 -12.25 -6.19 1.59
N SER A 146 -12.32 -6.04 0.27
CA SER A 146 -12.43 -7.18 -0.64
C SER A 146 -11.17 -8.07 -0.56
N TYR A 147 -11.32 -9.35 -0.90
CA TYR A 147 -10.20 -10.29 -0.97
C TYR A 147 -9.04 -9.76 -1.83
N ASP A 148 -9.33 -9.21 -3.02
CA ASP A 148 -8.30 -8.70 -3.93
C ASP A 148 -7.54 -7.52 -3.32
N THR A 149 -8.24 -6.63 -2.62
CA THR A 149 -7.62 -5.50 -1.90
C THR A 149 -6.71 -6.01 -0.78
N ALA A 150 -7.23 -6.89 0.07
CA ALA A 150 -6.50 -7.47 1.19
C ALA A 150 -5.27 -8.25 0.74
N MET A 151 -5.39 -9.01 -0.35
CA MET A 151 -4.27 -9.75 -0.95
C MET A 151 -3.23 -8.80 -1.55
N GLY A 152 -3.67 -7.71 -2.20
CA GLY A 152 -2.80 -6.68 -2.74
C GLY A 152 -1.92 -6.02 -1.67
N GLU A 153 -2.53 -5.67 -0.53
CA GLU A 153 -1.88 -5.05 0.64
C GLU A 153 -1.00 -6.06 1.38
N TRP A 154 -1.49 -7.27 1.65
CA TRP A 154 -0.71 -8.35 2.26
C TRP A 154 0.53 -8.71 1.45
N ALA A 155 0.41 -8.84 0.13
CA ALA A 155 1.54 -9.11 -0.76
C ALA A 155 2.58 -7.97 -0.73
N GLY A 156 2.17 -6.74 -0.41
CA GLY A 156 3.09 -5.61 -0.21
C GLY A 156 3.87 -5.70 1.10
N CYS A 157 3.32 -6.35 2.13
CA CYS A 157 3.95 -6.47 3.44
C CYS A 157 4.74 -7.77 3.66
N SER A 158 4.44 -8.84 2.90
CA SER A 158 5.06 -10.15 3.11
C SER A 158 6.29 -10.38 2.22
N PRO A 159 7.50 -10.62 2.78
CA PRO A 159 8.68 -10.96 2.00
C PRO A 159 8.53 -12.24 1.16
N LYS A 160 7.60 -13.13 1.55
CA LYS A 160 7.37 -14.44 0.91
C LYS A 160 6.54 -14.37 -0.37
N TRP A 161 5.76 -13.31 -0.58
CA TRP A 161 4.86 -13.15 -1.72
C TRP A 161 5.43 -12.28 -2.84
N LEU A 162 6.54 -11.64 -2.54
CA LEU A 162 7.32 -10.88 -3.48
C LEU A 162 7.70 -11.64 -4.77
N PRO A 163 8.04 -12.95 -4.74
CA PRO A 163 8.28 -13.73 -5.96
C PRO A 163 7.00 -14.03 -6.76
N TYR A 164 5.84 -14.08 -6.09
CA TYR A 164 4.57 -14.49 -6.72
C TYR A 164 3.90 -13.35 -7.51
N LYS A 165 4.07 -12.08 -7.13
CA LYS A 165 3.68 -10.94 -7.99
C LYS A 165 4.54 -10.83 -9.26
N ILE A 166 5.77 -11.33 -9.22
CA ILE A 166 6.75 -11.27 -10.33
C ILE A 166 6.53 -12.43 -11.33
N ASN A 167 5.86 -13.51 -10.91
CA ASN A 167 5.59 -14.70 -11.73
C ASN A 167 4.31 -14.62 -12.59
N ALA A 168 3.61 -13.48 -12.63
CA ALA A 168 2.59 -13.24 -13.65
C ALA A 168 3.29 -12.98 -15.00
N THR A 169 3.75 -14.07 -15.62
CA THR A 169 4.19 -14.28 -17.00
C THR A 169 4.31 -13.00 -17.84
N TRP A 170 5.55 -12.53 -18.09
CA TRP A 170 6.06 -12.01 -19.38
C TRP A 170 7.52 -11.55 -19.20
N LEU A 171 8.46 -12.49 -19.04
CA LEU A 171 9.88 -12.26 -19.37
C LEU A 171 10.47 -13.56 -19.98
N PRO A 172 11.23 -13.48 -21.07
CA PRO A 172 11.95 -14.63 -21.63
C PRO A 172 12.96 -15.16 -20.60
N ALA A 173 13.14 -16.48 -20.60
CA ALA A 173 14.02 -17.20 -19.69
C ALA A 173 15.42 -16.55 -19.63
N GLY A 174 15.81 -16.03 -18.45
CA GLY A 174 17.17 -15.55 -18.23
C GLY A 174 17.38 -14.43 -17.20
N ALA A 175 16.33 -13.71 -16.76
CA ALA A 175 16.50 -12.60 -15.82
C ALA A 175 16.03 -12.95 -14.40
N TYR A 176 16.98 -13.31 -13.53
CA TYR A 176 16.72 -13.53 -12.11
C TYR A 176 16.48 -12.19 -11.40
N TRP A 177 15.22 -11.89 -11.09
CA TRP A 177 14.75 -10.71 -10.34
C TRP A 177 15.11 -10.72 -8.83
N THR A 178 16.00 -11.60 -8.38
CA THR A 178 16.40 -11.70 -6.96
C THR A 178 17.19 -10.48 -6.47
N HIS A 179 17.66 -9.62 -7.37
CA HIS A 179 18.45 -8.43 -7.01
C HIS A 179 17.64 -7.13 -6.81
N TRP A 180 16.41 -7.02 -7.33
CA TRP A 180 15.70 -5.74 -7.32
C TRP A 180 15.04 -5.39 -5.98
N VAL A 181 14.56 -6.38 -5.23
CA VAL A 181 13.87 -6.09 -3.96
C VAL A 181 14.74 -6.24 -2.72
N ARG A 182 15.88 -6.93 -2.84
CA ARG A 182 16.93 -6.82 -1.81
C ARG A 182 17.64 -5.46 -1.80
N ALA A 183 17.48 -4.65 -2.85
CA ALA A 183 18.14 -3.36 -3.00
C ALA A 183 17.36 -2.16 -2.44
N CYS A 184 16.11 -2.32 -1.99
CA CYS A 184 15.30 -1.19 -1.50
C CYS A 184 15.34 -0.98 0.02
N LEU A 185 15.88 -1.92 0.79
CA LEU A 185 16.09 -1.79 2.24
C LEU A 185 17.23 -2.76 2.63
N PRO A 186 18.46 -2.39 3.02
CA PRO A 186 19.17 -1.11 3.12
C PRO A 186 20.42 -1.09 2.20
N VAL A 187 21.20 0.00 2.19
CA VAL A 187 22.51 0.17 1.51
C VAL A 187 22.45 0.65 0.04
N LEU A 188 22.52 1.97 -0.13
CA LEU A 188 23.26 2.58 -1.25
C LEU A 188 24.76 2.38 -1.05
N PRO A 189 25.63 2.30 -2.09
CA PRO A 189 25.54 3.04 -3.36
C PRO A 189 25.93 2.24 -4.63
N GLY A 190 25.37 2.60 -5.80
CA GLY A 190 26.09 2.40 -7.07
C GLY A 190 25.57 1.40 -8.12
N CYS A 191 24.29 1.03 -8.17
CA CYS A 191 23.84 0.04 -9.18
C CYS A 191 22.51 0.37 -9.89
N LEU A 192 22.25 1.66 -10.16
CA LEU A 192 21.00 2.11 -10.82
C LEU A 192 21.21 2.66 -12.25
N THR A 193 22.39 2.49 -12.84
CA THR A 193 22.66 2.96 -14.21
C THR A 193 22.25 1.96 -15.30
N ASP A 194 22.11 0.67 -14.99
CA ASP A 194 22.09 -0.36 -16.05
C ASP A 194 20.69 -0.87 -16.45
N CYS A 195 19.62 -0.33 -15.86
CA CYS A 195 18.25 -0.73 -16.22
C CYS A 195 17.67 0.00 -17.45
N LEU A 196 18.44 0.91 -18.07
CA LEU A 196 17.98 1.74 -19.19
C LEU A 196 18.08 1.08 -20.58
N ALA A 197 18.55 -0.16 -20.71
CA ALA A 197 18.90 -0.74 -22.02
C ALA A 197 18.26 -2.11 -22.36
N SER A 198 17.18 -2.53 -21.69
CA SER A 198 16.48 -3.78 -22.01
C SER A 198 15.17 -3.53 -22.75
N PRO A 199 14.93 -4.14 -23.93
CA PRO A 199 13.64 -4.10 -24.61
C PRO A 199 12.60 -4.82 -23.73
N GLY A 200 11.64 -4.07 -23.17
CA GLY A 200 10.63 -4.57 -22.24
C GLY A 200 10.70 -4.02 -20.82
N ALA A 201 11.66 -3.13 -20.50
CA ALA A 201 11.67 -2.43 -19.23
C ALA A 201 10.51 -1.40 -19.16
N ILE A 202 9.74 -1.41 -18.06
CA ILE A 202 8.77 -0.35 -17.77
C ILE A 202 9.58 0.93 -17.51
N CYS A 203 9.57 1.86 -18.46
CA CYS A 203 10.19 3.17 -18.30
C CYS A 203 9.39 4.02 -17.29
N ILE A 204 9.71 3.85 -16.02
CA ILE A 204 9.28 4.72 -14.93
C ILE A 204 10.33 5.82 -14.78
N ASN A 205 10.08 6.99 -15.37
CA ASN A 205 10.98 8.14 -15.19
C ASN A 205 10.46 9.12 -14.14
N ILE A 206 9.21 9.00 -13.69
CA ILE A 206 8.61 9.97 -12.76
C ILE A 206 7.96 9.31 -11.55
N CYS A 207 8.15 9.97 -10.40
CA CYS A 207 7.50 9.65 -9.14
C CYS A 207 6.82 10.90 -8.55
N SER A 208 5.77 10.68 -7.77
CA SER A 208 5.07 11.73 -7.02
C SER A 208 4.63 11.20 -5.66
N LEU A 209 4.39 12.08 -4.70
CA LEU A 209 3.91 11.69 -3.38
C LEU A 209 2.51 11.07 -3.46
N PHE A 210 2.30 9.99 -2.71
CA PHE A 210 0.96 9.42 -2.53
C PHE A 210 0.25 10.13 -1.38
N ILE A 211 -0.98 10.55 -1.63
CA ILE A 211 -1.85 11.19 -0.64
C ILE A 211 -3.02 10.23 -0.46
N SER A 212 -3.22 9.70 0.74
CA SER A 212 -4.51 9.07 1.06
C SER A 212 -5.49 10.21 1.33
N VAL A 213 -6.55 10.29 0.51
CA VAL A 213 -7.69 11.19 0.75
C VAL A 213 -8.74 10.42 1.56
#